data_AF-A0A0D6KE52-F1
#
_entry.id   AF-A0A0D6KE52-F1
#
_cell.length_a   1.000
_cell.length_b   1.000
_cell.length_c   1.000
_cell.angle_alpha   90.00
_cell.angle_beta   90.00
_cell.angle_gamma   90.00
#
_symmetry.space_group_name_H-M   'P 1'
#
loop_
_entity.id
_entity.type
_entity.pdbx_description
1 polymer ?
#
loop_
_entity_poly.entity_id
_entity_poly.type
_entity_poly.pdbx_seq_one_letter_code
_entity_poly.pdbx_strand_id
1 'polypeptide(L)'
;MNRPLLGIVWDLLSTLLLTIVGTFIASAPSINLLSSGVGFISGISASYSGRLDSLFANNSSVGVLAICVAEGNCQIDGSKTKNYFQNIDPGNGLINRGWCSDQGRGGSNLANADAGCLSRTKSRIPRLFERMKRVGLNPEQHEEAFVNAADLWNQASPRVSDAFPTTYRAALNRGLQGQEAILWARVEAFRDDSGELSAGNINLQRGVYIGLFGICANPQNTYYQTRLQTYPLMSERWRWSCIALDQNRRVKAIQLVFASIQ
;
A
#
# COMPACT_ATOMS: atom_id res chain seq x y z
N MET A 1 -7.01 -41.73 31.18
CA MET A 1 -8.48 -41.53 31.04
C MET A 1 -8.92 -40.64 32.19
N ASN A 2 -9.66 -39.54 32.09
CA ASN A 2 -10.22 -38.76 30.99
C ASN A 2 -10.37 -37.29 31.47
N ARG A 3 -10.51 -36.40 30.48
CA ARG A 3 -10.35 -34.93 30.41
C ARG A 3 -11.17 -34.03 31.38
N PRO A 4 -10.76 -32.76 31.58
CA PRO A 4 -11.44 -31.74 32.39
C PRO A 4 -12.43 -30.89 31.57
N LEU A 5 -13.43 -30.26 32.21
CA LEU A 5 -14.41 -29.39 31.55
C LEU A 5 -14.62 -28.07 32.31
N LEU A 6 -13.71 -27.14 32.06
CA LEU A 6 -13.77 -25.73 32.44
C LEU A 6 -14.55 -24.94 31.37
N GLY A 7 -15.81 -25.35 31.16
CA GLY A 7 -16.65 -24.90 30.03
C GLY A 7 -18.11 -24.62 30.39
N ILE A 8 -18.42 -24.31 31.66
CA ILE A 8 -19.80 -24.17 32.15
C ILE A 8 -20.12 -22.72 32.61
N VAL A 9 -19.17 -21.79 32.54
CA VAL A 9 -19.39 -20.38 32.96
C VAL A 9 -19.84 -19.48 31.78
N TRP A 10 -19.87 -19.99 30.55
CA TRP A 10 -20.26 -19.20 29.37
C TRP A 10 -21.73 -19.34 28.93
N ASP A 11 -22.54 -20.19 29.59
CA ASP A 11 -23.90 -20.53 29.14
C ASP A 11 -25.06 -20.03 30.03
N LEU A 12 -24.79 -19.16 31.01
CA LEU A 12 -25.82 -18.55 31.88
C LEU A 12 -26.13 -17.08 31.57
N LEU A 13 -25.45 -16.48 30.59
CA LEU A 13 -25.70 -15.12 30.11
C LEU A 13 -26.57 -15.07 28.84
N SER A 14 -26.87 -16.23 28.24
CA SER A 14 -27.61 -16.33 26.96
C SER A 14 -29.11 -16.68 27.13
N THR A 15 -29.62 -16.80 28.35
CA THR A 15 -31.00 -17.21 28.64
C THR A 15 -31.80 -16.19 29.47
N LEU A 16 -31.37 -14.92 29.49
CA LEU A 16 -32.11 -13.82 30.13
C LEU A 16 -32.66 -12.77 29.13
N LEU A 17 -32.65 -13.05 27.82
CA LEU A 17 -33.12 -12.10 26.81
C LEU A 17 -34.26 -12.58 25.91
N LEU A 18 -34.99 -13.63 26.33
CA LEU A 18 -36.18 -14.11 25.64
C LEU A 18 -37.22 -14.52 26.68
N THR A 19 -38.18 -13.61 26.93
CA THR A 19 -39.62 -13.79 27.20
C THR A 19 -40.15 -12.84 28.27
N ILE A 20 -40.48 -11.60 27.90
CA ILE A 20 -41.68 -10.93 28.42
C ILE A 20 -42.39 -10.29 27.22
N VAL A 21 -43.51 -10.91 26.82
CA VAL A 21 -44.46 -10.38 25.84
C VAL A 21 -45.75 -10.03 26.57
N GLY A 22 -46.24 -8.80 26.31
CA GLY A 22 -47.67 -8.44 26.32
C GLY A 22 -48.17 -7.78 27.60
N THR A 23 -48.95 -6.68 27.61
CA THR A 23 -49.77 -6.07 26.55
C THR A 23 -50.36 -4.69 26.96
N PHE A 24 -50.68 -3.86 25.96
CA PHE A 24 -51.53 -2.65 25.88
C PHE A 24 -51.04 -1.37 26.61
N ILE A 25 -51.00 -0.18 26.00
CA ILE A 25 -52.10 0.58 25.38
C ILE A 25 -51.61 1.50 24.24
N ALA A 26 -52.47 1.67 23.23
CA ALA A 26 -52.31 2.53 22.06
C ALA A 26 -52.08 4.02 22.38
N SER A 27 -50.98 4.55 21.87
CA SER A 27 -50.87 5.93 21.40
C SER A 27 -49.94 5.89 20.19
N ALA A 28 -50.40 6.37 19.04
CA ALA A 28 -49.60 6.37 17.82
C ALA A 28 -48.39 7.29 18.00
N PRO A 29 -47.14 6.77 17.98
CA PRO A 29 -46.01 7.65 17.83
C PRO A 29 -45.91 8.00 16.35
N SER A 30 -45.96 9.29 16.04
CA SER A 30 -45.49 9.83 14.77
C SER A 30 -44.00 9.55 14.68
N ILE A 31 -43.64 8.35 14.21
CA ILE A 31 -42.27 8.01 13.86
C ILE A 31 -41.99 8.79 12.60
N ASN A 32 -41.24 9.89 12.73
CA ASN A 32 -40.42 10.38 11.62
C ASN A 32 -39.46 9.24 11.28
N LEU A 33 -39.91 8.36 10.39
CA LEU A 33 -39.10 7.35 9.75
C LEU A 33 -38.18 8.12 8.80
N LEU A 34 -37.14 8.74 9.37
CA LEU A 34 -35.91 8.95 8.65
C LEU A 34 -35.46 7.54 8.27
N SER A 35 -35.84 7.19 7.06
CA SER A 35 -35.17 6.22 6.23
C SER A 35 -33.68 6.52 6.32
N SER A 36 -33.02 5.90 7.30
CA SER A 36 -31.61 5.57 7.24
C SER A 36 -31.48 4.50 6.17
N GLY A 37 -31.78 4.90 4.93
CA GLY A 37 -31.25 4.25 3.77
C GLY A 37 -29.77 4.17 4.01
N VAL A 38 -29.24 2.96 3.95
CA VAL A 38 -27.84 2.71 3.70
C VAL A 38 -27.54 3.45 2.41
N GLY A 39 -27.16 4.72 2.56
CA GLY A 39 -26.57 5.53 1.52
C GLY A 39 -25.26 4.86 1.22
N PHE A 40 -25.29 3.89 0.30
CA PHE A 40 -24.18 3.64 -0.59
C PHE A 40 -23.59 5.01 -0.90
N ILE A 41 -22.36 5.24 -0.48
CA ILE A 41 -21.60 6.42 -0.85
C ILE A 41 -21.31 6.26 -2.36
N SER A 42 -22.33 6.49 -3.16
CA SER A 42 -22.28 6.72 -4.61
C SER A 42 -22.10 8.21 -4.88
N GLY A 43 -21.49 8.93 -3.94
CA GLY A 43 -21.52 10.39 -3.86
C GLY A 43 -20.16 11.04 -3.71
N ILE A 44 -19.09 10.43 -4.24
CA ILE A 44 -17.96 11.14 -4.85
C ILE A 44 -17.45 10.23 -5.97
N SER A 45 -18.19 10.14 -7.08
CA SER A 45 -17.53 9.86 -8.35
C SER A 45 -16.62 11.05 -8.57
N ALA A 46 -15.38 10.96 -8.09
CA ALA A 46 -14.36 11.92 -8.44
C ALA A 46 -14.40 12.00 -9.97
N SER A 47 -14.78 13.15 -10.51
CA SER A 47 -14.87 13.35 -11.96
C SER A 47 -13.43 13.49 -12.46
N TYR A 48 -12.71 12.38 -12.51
CA TYR A 48 -11.48 12.24 -13.27
C TYR A 48 -11.85 11.68 -14.65
N SER A 49 -11.09 12.07 -15.67
CA SER A 49 -11.24 11.51 -17.00
C SER A 49 -10.96 10.01 -16.97
N GLY A 50 -11.44 9.27 -17.98
CA GLY A 50 -11.11 7.86 -18.17
C GLY A 50 -9.60 7.58 -18.38
N ARG A 51 -8.74 8.61 -18.39
CA ARG A 51 -7.29 8.45 -18.55
C ARG A 51 -6.65 7.80 -17.32
N LEU A 52 -7.02 8.18 -16.09
CA LEU A 52 -6.49 7.50 -14.89
C LEU A 52 -7.06 6.08 -14.73
N ASP A 53 -8.32 5.88 -15.12
CA ASP A 53 -8.91 4.55 -15.18
C ASP A 53 -8.15 3.65 -16.17
N SER A 54 -7.67 4.23 -17.28
CA SER A 54 -6.90 3.48 -18.28
C SER A 54 -5.56 2.97 -17.74
N LEU A 55 -4.92 3.68 -16.79
CA LEU A 55 -3.66 3.28 -16.16
C LEU A 55 -3.77 1.93 -15.45
N PHE A 56 -4.96 1.57 -14.97
CA PHE A 56 -5.21 0.32 -14.27
C PHE A 56 -6.44 -0.41 -14.80
N ALA A 57 -6.84 -0.22 -16.05
CA ALA A 57 -8.07 -0.81 -16.60
C ALA A 57 -8.05 -2.35 -16.58
N ASN A 58 -6.91 -2.95 -16.93
CA ASN A 58 -6.72 -4.40 -16.97
C ASN A 58 -5.24 -4.78 -16.66
N ASN A 59 -4.92 -6.07 -16.65
CA ASN A 59 -3.58 -6.57 -16.32
C ASN A 59 -2.48 -6.20 -17.33
N SER A 60 -2.85 -5.64 -18.48
CA SER A 60 -1.93 -5.15 -19.51
C SER A 60 -1.85 -3.61 -19.55
N SER A 61 -2.56 -2.91 -18.66
CA SER A 61 -2.50 -1.46 -18.57
C SER A 61 -1.13 -0.97 -18.13
N VAL A 62 -0.75 0.22 -18.59
CA VAL A 62 0.57 0.83 -18.34
C VAL A 62 0.92 0.94 -16.85
N GLY A 63 -0.03 1.31 -15.99
CA GLY A 63 0.20 1.39 -14.54
C GLY A 63 0.43 0.03 -13.90
N VAL A 64 -0.22 -1.03 -14.42
CA VAL A 64 0.04 -2.41 -14.00
C VAL A 64 1.43 -2.85 -14.42
N LEU A 65 1.81 -2.60 -15.67
CA LEU A 65 3.16 -2.88 -16.17
C LEU A 65 4.23 -2.14 -15.34
N ALA A 66 4.02 -0.85 -15.08
CA ALA A 66 4.93 -0.03 -14.29
C ALA A 66 5.16 -0.60 -12.88
N ILE A 67 4.10 -1.00 -12.17
CA ILE A 67 4.25 -1.67 -10.87
C ILE A 67 4.92 -3.04 -11.03
N CYS A 68 4.58 -3.82 -12.06
CA CYS A 68 5.20 -5.12 -12.30
C CYS A 68 6.72 -5.02 -12.50
N VAL A 69 7.19 -4.02 -13.26
CA VAL A 69 8.61 -3.75 -13.46
C VAL A 69 9.25 -3.24 -12.16
N ALA A 70 8.55 -2.39 -11.40
CA ALA A 70 9.01 -1.90 -10.09
C ALA A 70 9.17 -3.03 -9.05
N GLU A 71 8.29 -4.02 -9.05
CA GLU A 71 8.44 -5.24 -8.25
C GLU A 71 9.58 -6.14 -8.75
N GLY A 72 10.00 -5.99 -10.01
CA GLY A 72 10.95 -6.89 -10.67
C GLY A 72 10.30 -8.18 -11.17
N ASN A 73 8.97 -8.18 -11.33
CA ASN A 73 8.17 -9.30 -11.81
C ASN A 73 7.99 -9.26 -13.35
N CYS A 74 8.15 -8.09 -13.97
CA CYS A 74 8.13 -7.94 -15.42
C CYS A 74 9.38 -7.22 -15.93
N GLN A 75 9.70 -7.45 -17.20
CA GLN A 75 10.54 -6.57 -18.00
C GLN A 75 9.69 -5.43 -18.59
N ILE A 76 10.35 -4.42 -19.15
CA ILE A 76 9.68 -3.25 -19.75
C ILE A 76 8.78 -3.64 -20.94
N ASP A 77 9.11 -4.71 -21.66
CA ASP A 77 8.29 -5.25 -22.76
C ASP A 77 7.07 -6.07 -22.27
N GLY A 78 6.87 -6.18 -20.96
CA GLY A 78 5.79 -6.95 -20.34
C GLY A 78 6.08 -8.46 -20.20
N SER A 79 7.25 -8.94 -20.65
CA SER A 79 7.66 -10.31 -20.40
C SER A 79 7.85 -10.57 -18.90
N LYS A 80 7.42 -11.74 -18.44
CA LYS A 80 7.40 -12.11 -17.02
C LYS A 80 8.77 -12.64 -16.61
N THR A 81 9.28 -12.18 -15.47
CA THR A 81 10.51 -12.71 -14.87
C THR A 81 10.21 -13.95 -14.04
N LYS A 82 11.25 -14.61 -13.53
CA LYS A 82 11.09 -15.72 -12.57
C LYS A 82 10.30 -15.31 -11.32
N ASN A 83 10.48 -14.07 -10.85
CA ASN A 83 9.86 -13.57 -9.62
C ASN A 83 8.33 -13.51 -9.71
N TYR A 84 7.79 -13.27 -10.92
CA TYR A 84 6.34 -13.25 -11.15
C TYR A 84 5.67 -14.57 -10.76
N PHE A 85 6.32 -15.70 -11.02
CA PHE A 85 5.72 -17.01 -10.77
C PHE A 85 5.79 -17.39 -9.30
N GLN A 86 6.90 -17.08 -8.64
CA GLN A 86 7.10 -17.28 -7.20
C GLN A 86 8.42 -16.66 -6.73
N ASN A 87 8.39 -15.87 -5.67
CA ASN A 87 9.57 -15.53 -4.87
C ASN A 87 9.22 -15.46 -3.37
N ILE A 88 10.23 -15.54 -2.52
CA ILE A 88 10.10 -15.38 -1.06
C ILE A 88 10.47 -13.94 -0.73
N ASP A 89 9.60 -13.24 -0.02
CA ASP A 89 9.83 -11.89 0.47
C ASP A 89 10.95 -11.89 1.52
N PRO A 90 12.07 -11.17 1.30
CA PRO A 90 13.17 -11.15 2.26
C PRO A 90 12.83 -10.40 3.56
N GLY A 91 11.78 -9.57 3.57
CA GLY A 91 11.37 -8.77 4.72
C GLY A 91 10.42 -9.49 5.68
N ASN A 92 9.67 -10.50 5.22
CA ASN A 92 8.72 -11.25 6.06
C ASN A 92 8.62 -12.76 5.79
N GLY A 93 9.33 -13.29 4.79
CA GLY A 93 9.36 -14.71 4.44
C GLY A 93 8.12 -15.25 3.71
N LEU A 94 7.16 -14.38 3.34
CA LEU A 94 5.95 -14.80 2.64
C LEU A 94 6.22 -15.10 1.16
N ILE A 95 5.39 -15.97 0.59
CA ILE A 95 5.45 -16.28 -0.84
C ILE A 95 4.67 -15.21 -1.62
N ASN A 96 5.36 -14.61 -2.56
CA ASN A 96 4.86 -13.57 -3.46
C ASN A 96 4.63 -14.14 -4.86
N ARG A 97 3.54 -13.72 -5.51
CA ARG A 97 3.13 -14.16 -6.86
C ARG A 97 2.43 -13.06 -7.65
N GLY A 98 2.46 -13.16 -8.98
CA GLY A 98 1.77 -12.23 -9.87
C GLY A 98 2.46 -10.88 -9.97
N TRP A 99 1.88 -9.96 -10.72
CA TRP A 99 2.54 -8.70 -11.08
C TRP A 99 2.85 -7.82 -9.86
N CYS A 100 1.99 -7.82 -8.84
CA CYS A 100 2.14 -6.98 -7.65
C CYS A 100 2.85 -7.66 -6.48
N SER A 101 3.42 -8.85 -6.66
CA SER A 101 3.97 -9.65 -5.54
C SER A 101 2.89 -9.96 -4.48
N ASP A 102 1.74 -10.49 -4.90
CA ASP A 102 0.65 -10.88 -4.02
C ASP A 102 1.13 -11.94 -3.00
N GLN A 103 1.11 -11.56 -1.73
CA GLN A 103 1.54 -12.36 -0.56
C GLN A 103 0.60 -13.54 -0.26
N GLY A 104 0.28 -14.35 -1.27
CA GLY A 104 -0.52 -15.56 -1.15
C GLY A 104 -2.04 -15.38 -1.02
N ARG A 105 -2.57 -14.16 -1.17
CA ARG A 105 -4.02 -13.88 -1.07
C ARG A 105 -4.80 -14.50 -2.23
N GLY A 106 -4.18 -14.61 -3.40
CA GLY A 106 -4.68 -15.35 -4.56
C GLY A 106 -4.49 -16.87 -4.48
N GLY A 107 -3.93 -17.39 -3.38
CA GLY A 107 -3.56 -18.79 -3.22
C GLY A 107 -2.41 -19.19 -4.15
N SER A 108 -2.53 -20.38 -4.77
CA SER A 108 -1.57 -20.90 -5.74
C SER A 108 -1.88 -20.51 -7.20
N ASN A 109 -2.96 -19.77 -7.46
CA ASN A 109 -3.38 -19.41 -8.80
C ASN A 109 -2.92 -17.99 -9.17
N LEU A 110 -2.08 -17.88 -10.20
CA LEU A 110 -1.55 -16.60 -10.68
C LEU A 110 -2.63 -15.64 -11.21
N ALA A 111 -3.67 -16.15 -11.86
CA ALA A 111 -4.77 -15.31 -12.35
C ALA A 111 -5.55 -14.69 -11.18
N ASN A 112 -5.73 -15.43 -10.09
CA ASN A 112 -6.36 -14.91 -8.87
C ASN A 112 -5.47 -13.88 -8.18
N ALA A 113 -4.15 -14.11 -8.13
CA ALA A 113 -3.19 -13.15 -7.61
C ALA A 113 -3.27 -11.82 -8.40
N ASP A 114 -3.18 -11.89 -9.72
CA ASP A 114 -3.23 -10.71 -10.60
C ASP A 114 -4.57 -9.97 -10.51
N ALA A 115 -5.70 -10.69 -10.51
CA ALA A 115 -7.03 -10.10 -10.37
C ALA A 115 -7.23 -9.45 -8.99
N GLY A 116 -6.74 -10.08 -7.93
CA GLY A 116 -6.75 -9.54 -6.58
C GLY A 116 -5.90 -8.27 -6.47
N CYS A 117 -4.69 -8.27 -7.04
CA CYS A 117 -3.84 -7.08 -7.13
C CYS A 117 -4.58 -5.94 -7.85
N LEU A 118 -5.15 -6.21 -9.03
CA LEU A 118 -5.84 -5.21 -9.83
C LEU A 118 -7.03 -4.59 -9.08
N SER A 119 -7.85 -5.43 -8.46
CA SER A 119 -9.00 -5.00 -7.66
C SER A 119 -8.59 -4.09 -6.50
N ARG A 120 -7.54 -4.46 -5.76
CA ARG A 120 -7.02 -3.65 -4.64
C ARG A 120 -6.36 -2.35 -5.07
N THR A 121 -5.70 -2.32 -6.22
CA THR A 121 -5.13 -1.09 -6.76
C THR A 121 -6.23 -0.16 -7.25
N LYS A 122 -7.22 -0.68 -7.99
CA LYS A 122 -8.39 0.10 -8.43
C LYS A 122 -9.17 0.69 -7.26
N SER A 123 -9.39 -0.06 -6.19
CA SER A 123 -10.11 0.45 -5.02
C SER A 123 -9.40 1.63 -4.33
N ARG A 124 -8.09 1.81 -4.59
CA ARG A 124 -7.30 2.90 -4.04
C ARG A 124 -7.34 4.19 -4.88
N ILE A 125 -7.63 4.09 -6.17
CA ILE A 125 -7.60 5.21 -7.14
C ILE A 125 -8.41 6.42 -6.65
N PRO A 126 -9.70 6.29 -6.25
CA PRO A 126 -10.49 7.47 -5.87
C PRO A 126 -9.89 8.23 -4.68
N ARG A 127 -9.32 7.50 -3.72
CA ARG A 127 -8.71 8.10 -2.53
C ARG A 127 -7.41 8.83 -2.84
N LEU A 128 -6.55 8.25 -3.68
CA LEU A 128 -5.31 8.91 -4.10
C LEU A 128 -5.59 10.15 -4.95
N PHE A 129 -6.58 10.05 -5.83
CA PHE A 129 -7.02 11.16 -6.67
C PHE A 129 -7.44 12.37 -5.81
N GLU A 130 -8.35 12.16 -4.86
CA GLU A 130 -8.81 13.23 -3.97
C GLU A 130 -7.71 13.74 -3.04
N ARG A 131 -6.73 12.91 -2.66
CA ARG A 131 -5.57 13.37 -1.88
C ARG A 131 -4.65 14.29 -2.66
N MET A 132 -4.34 13.95 -3.90
CA MET A 132 -3.56 14.82 -4.79
C MET A 132 -4.28 16.14 -5.05
N LYS A 133 -5.59 16.10 -5.35
CA LYS A 133 -6.38 17.33 -5.53
C LYS A 133 -6.39 18.22 -4.29
N ARG A 134 -6.52 17.64 -3.09
CA ARG A 134 -6.51 18.41 -1.83
C ARG A 134 -5.22 19.20 -1.59
N VAL A 135 -4.10 18.75 -2.17
CA VAL A 135 -2.83 19.48 -2.15
C VAL A 135 -2.58 20.25 -3.45
N GLY A 136 -3.64 20.53 -4.22
CA GLY A 136 -3.63 21.32 -5.44
C GLY A 136 -2.99 20.63 -6.66
N LEU A 137 -2.70 19.33 -6.59
CA LEU A 137 -2.11 18.58 -7.70
C LEU A 137 -3.24 18.00 -8.55
N ASN A 138 -3.20 18.22 -9.87
CA ASN A 138 -4.06 17.50 -10.80
C ASN A 138 -3.42 16.16 -11.15
N PRO A 139 -3.96 15.00 -10.75
CA PRO A 139 -3.36 13.70 -11.02
C PRO A 139 -3.15 13.40 -12.51
N GLU A 140 -3.99 13.95 -13.38
CA GLU A 140 -3.89 13.75 -14.84
C GLU A 140 -2.71 14.49 -15.47
N GLN A 141 -2.20 15.53 -14.80
CA GLN A 141 -0.97 16.22 -15.19
C GLN A 141 0.27 15.59 -14.54
N HIS A 142 0.06 14.59 -13.67
CA HIS A 142 1.08 13.97 -12.84
C HIS A 142 0.94 12.44 -12.82
N GLU A 143 0.68 11.82 -13.98
CA GLU A 143 0.38 10.38 -14.08
C GLU A 143 1.51 9.49 -13.52
N GLU A 144 2.77 9.83 -13.80
CA GLU A 144 3.92 9.10 -13.25
C GLU A 144 3.94 9.17 -11.71
N ALA A 145 3.69 10.35 -11.13
CA ALA A 145 3.61 10.51 -9.69
C ALA A 145 2.38 9.77 -9.10
N PHE A 146 1.26 9.75 -9.82
CA PHE A 146 0.06 9.01 -9.43
C PHE A 146 0.32 7.49 -9.39
N VAL A 147 1.02 6.94 -10.41
CA VAL A 147 1.43 5.53 -10.41
C VAL A 147 2.41 5.23 -9.28
N ASN A 148 3.34 6.14 -8.97
CA ASN A 148 4.23 6.00 -7.81
C ASN A 148 3.46 5.98 -6.48
N ALA A 149 2.39 6.76 -6.33
CA ALA A 149 1.52 6.72 -5.16
C ALA A 149 0.76 5.37 -5.04
N ALA A 150 0.30 4.83 -6.18
CA ALA A 150 -0.35 3.52 -6.24
C ALA A 150 0.63 2.37 -5.97
N ASP A 151 1.88 2.48 -6.43
CA ASP A 151 2.95 1.52 -6.11
C ASP A 151 3.29 1.53 -4.61
N LEU A 152 3.32 2.70 -3.95
CA LEU A 152 3.48 2.77 -2.49
C LEU A 152 2.35 2.07 -1.73
N TRP A 153 1.12 2.08 -2.28
CA TRP A 153 0.01 1.31 -1.71
C TRP A 153 0.24 -0.20 -1.82
N ASN A 154 0.90 -0.65 -2.89
CA ASN A 154 1.29 -2.05 -3.03
C ASN A 154 2.40 -2.44 -2.05
N GLN A 155 3.37 -1.54 -1.84
CA GLN A 155 4.60 -1.84 -1.12
C GLN A 155 4.49 -1.70 0.40
N ALA A 156 3.74 -0.70 0.88
CA ALA A 156 3.79 -0.24 2.26
C ALA A 156 2.41 -0.12 2.88
N SER A 157 2.37 0.26 4.16
CA SER A 157 1.10 0.49 4.83
C SER A 157 0.28 1.60 4.15
N PRO A 158 -1.06 1.57 4.26
CA PRO A 158 -1.94 2.60 3.71
C PRO A 158 -1.49 4.04 3.98
N ARG A 159 -0.94 4.29 5.17
CA ARG A 159 -0.46 5.59 5.63
C ARG A 159 0.59 6.19 4.68
N VAL A 160 1.52 5.37 4.18
CA VAL A 160 2.63 5.84 3.33
C VAL A 160 2.08 6.33 1.99
N SER A 161 1.26 5.52 1.30
CA SER A 161 0.61 5.95 0.06
C SER A 161 -0.31 7.18 0.25
N ASP A 162 -0.95 7.30 1.41
CA ASP A 162 -1.81 8.44 1.76
C ASP A 162 -1.03 9.74 2.01
N ALA A 163 0.23 9.63 2.45
CA ALA A 163 1.12 10.76 2.72
C ALA A 163 1.82 11.28 1.46
N PHE A 164 2.04 10.40 0.47
CA PHE A 164 2.78 10.73 -0.75
C PHE A 164 2.30 12.01 -1.47
N PRO A 165 0.99 12.27 -1.66
CA PRO A 165 0.55 13.51 -2.31
C PRO A 165 1.06 14.77 -1.61
N THR A 166 1.01 14.81 -0.28
CA THR A 166 1.49 15.94 0.53
C THR A 166 3.01 16.10 0.40
N THR A 167 3.76 15.00 0.47
CA THR A 167 5.22 15.06 0.34
C THR A 167 5.65 15.40 -1.08
N TYR A 168 4.92 14.97 -2.10
CA TYR A 168 5.17 15.34 -3.49
C TYR A 168 4.90 16.83 -3.74
N ARG A 169 3.80 17.39 -3.21
CA ARG A 169 3.62 18.85 -3.22
C ARG A 169 4.77 19.57 -2.52
N ALA A 170 5.22 19.07 -1.38
CA ALA A 170 6.33 19.66 -0.64
C ALA A 170 7.67 19.56 -1.40
N ALA A 171 7.90 18.50 -2.19
CA ALA A 171 9.05 18.40 -3.08
C ALA A 171 9.01 19.46 -4.18
N LEU A 172 7.87 19.61 -4.85
CA LEU A 172 7.69 20.62 -5.90
C LEU A 172 7.87 22.04 -5.38
N ASN A 173 7.36 22.34 -4.17
CA ASN A 173 7.55 23.63 -3.52
C ASN A 173 9.02 23.92 -3.15
N ARG A 174 9.86 22.89 -3.06
CA ARG A 174 11.33 23.02 -2.90
C ARG A 174 12.06 23.18 -4.24
N GLY A 175 11.34 23.24 -5.35
CA GLY A 175 11.94 23.33 -6.69
C GLY A 175 12.45 22.00 -7.24
N LEU A 176 12.21 20.87 -6.55
CA LEU A 176 12.54 19.55 -7.08
C LEU A 176 11.60 19.23 -8.25
N GLN A 177 12.10 18.48 -9.24
CA GLN A 177 11.33 18.12 -10.43
C GLN A 177 11.54 16.66 -10.82
N GLY A 178 10.63 16.14 -11.67
CA GLY A 178 10.72 14.81 -12.26
C GLY A 178 11.00 13.70 -11.24
N GLN A 179 11.97 12.84 -11.57
CA GLN A 179 12.41 11.72 -10.74
C GLN A 179 12.86 12.15 -9.33
N GLU A 180 13.55 13.29 -9.20
CA GLU A 180 14.05 13.76 -7.91
C GLU A 180 12.90 14.11 -6.96
N ALA A 181 11.89 14.82 -7.46
CA ALA A 181 10.70 15.16 -6.68
C ALA A 181 9.94 13.90 -6.23
N ILE A 182 9.79 12.92 -7.12
CA ILE A 182 9.12 11.66 -6.82
C ILE A 182 9.92 10.88 -5.78
N LEU A 183 11.23 10.70 -5.96
CA LEU A 183 12.07 9.98 -5.01
C LEU A 183 12.01 10.61 -3.62
N TRP A 184 12.19 11.94 -3.54
CA TRP A 184 12.10 12.66 -2.28
C TRP A 184 10.74 12.43 -1.60
N ALA A 185 9.65 12.57 -2.37
CA ALA A 185 8.30 12.38 -1.87
C ALA A 185 8.04 10.95 -1.36
N ARG A 186 8.54 9.94 -2.07
CA ARG A 186 8.42 8.53 -1.66
C ARG A 186 9.14 8.26 -0.36
N VAL A 187 10.35 8.80 -0.17
CA VAL A 187 11.11 8.62 1.08
C VAL A 187 10.37 9.29 2.24
N GLU A 188 9.96 10.54 2.06
CA GLU A 188 9.35 11.34 3.12
C GLU A 188 7.94 10.87 3.48
N ALA A 189 7.27 10.13 2.58
CA ALA A 189 6.00 9.49 2.88
C ALA A 189 6.10 8.44 4.01
N PHE A 190 7.31 7.92 4.29
CA PHE A 190 7.55 7.02 5.42
C PHE A 190 7.67 7.74 6.77
N ARG A 191 7.74 9.08 6.80
CA ARG A 191 7.79 9.84 8.05
C ARG A 191 6.45 9.72 8.78
N ASP A 192 6.48 9.34 10.05
CA ASP A 192 5.28 9.20 10.89
C ASP A 192 4.96 10.50 11.66
N ASP A 193 3.93 10.46 12.51
CA ASP A 193 3.43 11.62 13.25
C ASP A 193 4.44 12.17 14.27
N SER A 194 5.43 11.36 14.67
CA SER A 194 6.54 11.82 15.53
C SER A 194 7.61 12.59 14.76
N GLY A 195 7.52 12.61 13.42
CA GLY A 195 8.52 13.20 12.55
C GLY A 195 9.66 12.22 12.21
N GLU A 196 9.57 10.95 12.60
CA GLU A 196 10.61 9.95 12.39
C GLU A 196 10.32 9.07 11.16
N LEU A 197 11.37 8.64 10.45
CA LEU A 197 11.21 7.70 9.32
C LEU A 197 10.93 6.28 9.83
N SER A 198 9.81 5.71 9.38
CA SER A 198 9.32 4.41 9.84
C SER A 198 9.12 3.43 8.68
N ALA A 199 10.11 2.56 8.47
CA ALA A 199 10.11 1.55 7.40
C ALA A 199 10.56 0.15 7.89
N GLY A 200 10.34 -0.14 9.18
CA GLY A 200 10.78 -1.39 9.81
C GLY A 200 11.47 -1.14 11.14
N ASN A 201 12.09 -2.18 11.71
CA ASN A 201 12.81 -2.08 12.97
C ASN A 201 14.00 -3.03 13.00
N ILE A 202 15.02 -2.69 13.80
CA ILE A 202 16.24 -3.48 14.00
C ILE A 202 16.48 -3.63 15.51
N ASN A 203 16.68 -4.86 15.97
CA ASN A 203 17.26 -5.13 17.28
C ASN A 203 18.48 -6.04 17.09
N LEU A 204 19.67 -5.45 17.07
CA LEU A 204 20.92 -6.19 16.86
C LEU A 204 21.17 -7.23 17.94
N GLN A 205 20.88 -6.91 19.20
CA GLN A 205 21.12 -7.80 20.34
C GLN A 205 20.25 -9.06 20.27
N ARG A 206 19.02 -8.93 19.75
CA ARG A 206 18.07 -10.03 19.59
C ARG A 206 18.07 -10.62 18.17
N GLY A 207 18.93 -10.13 17.28
CA GLY A 207 18.95 -10.54 15.87
C GLY A 207 17.65 -10.25 15.11
N VAL A 208 16.88 -9.23 15.49
CA VAL A 208 15.62 -8.88 14.82
C VAL A 208 15.90 -7.91 13.68
N TYR A 209 15.53 -8.29 12.46
CA TYR A 209 15.65 -7.48 11.24
C TYR A 209 14.30 -7.52 10.52
N ILE A 210 13.46 -6.52 10.73
CA ILE A 210 12.10 -6.49 10.16
C ILE A 210 11.95 -5.31 9.19
N GLY A 211 11.28 -5.58 8.06
CA GLY A 211 11.00 -4.58 7.05
C GLY A 211 12.26 -4.07 6.35
N LEU A 212 12.15 -2.90 5.72
CA LEU A 212 13.21 -2.33 4.90
C LEU A 212 14.47 -1.99 5.70
N PHE A 213 14.33 -1.45 6.91
CA PHE A 213 15.48 -1.22 7.78
C PHE A 213 16.20 -2.53 8.14
N GLY A 214 15.46 -3.61 8.41
CA GLY A 214 16.04 -4.93 8.58
C GLY A 214 16.82 -5.41 7.35
N ILE A 215 16.25 -5.26 6.16
CA ILE A 215 16.90 -5.61 4.88
C ILE A 215 18.20 -4.82 4.68
N CYS A 216 18.18 -3.50 4.93
CA CYS A 216 19.35 -2.64 4.79
C CYS A 216 20.45 -2.98 5.79
N ALA A 217 20.08 -3.35 7.02
CA ALA A 217 21.01 -3.65 8.10
C ALA A 217 21.51 -5.11 8.10
N ASN A 218 20.94 -5.98 7.27
CA ASN A 218 21.40 -7.36 7.15
C ASN A 218 22.86 -7.39 6.61
N PRO A 219 23.84 -7.92 7.37
CA PRO A 219 25.24 -7.95 6.97
C PRO A 219 25.49 -8.80 5.71
N GLN A 220 24.59 -9.73 5.38
CA GLN A 220 24.67 -10.53 4.15
C GLN A 220 24.23 -9.74 2.91
N ASN A 221 23.54 -8.62 3.07
CA ASN A 221 23.07 -7.79 1.97
C ASN A 221 24.10 -6.70 1.62
N THR A 222 25.11 -7.09 0.84
CA THR A 222 26.24 -6.22 0.47
C THR A 222 25.81 -4.98 -0.31
N TYR A 223 24.69 -5.02 -1.04
CA TYR A 223 24.18 -3.87 -1.80
C TYR A 223 23.91 -2.67 -0.89
N TYR A 224 23.20 -2.87 0.22
CA TYR A 224 22.89 -1.81 1.17
C TYR A 224 24.07 -1.52 2.09
N GLN A 225 24.75 -2.55 2.61
CA GLN A 225 25.85 -2.38 3.55
C GLN A 225 26.95 -1.46 3.00
N THR A 226 27.39 -1.71 1.77
CA THR A 226 28.44 -0.90 1.12
C THR A 226 28.03 0.56 0.89
N ARG A 227 26.73 0.82 0.66
CA ARG A 227 26.21 2.17 0.35
C ARG A 227 25.82 2.96 1.60
N LEU A 228 25.63 2.29 2.73
CA LEU A 228 25.21 2.91 3.99
C LEU A 228 26.33 2.98 5.03
N GLN A 229 27.50 2.37 4.75
CA GLN A 229 28.63 2.27 5.69
C GLN A 229 29.14 3.62 6.24
N THR A 230 28.91 4.71 5.51
CA THR A 230 29.33 6.07 5.93
C THR A 230 28.40 6.71 6.95
N TYR A 231 27.24 6.12 7.23
CA TYR A 231 26.24 6.68 8.12
C TYR A 231 26.13 5.81 9.39
N PRO A 232 26.10 6.42 10.59
CA PRO A 232 25.79 5.68 11.80
C PRO A 232 24.46 4.95 11.65
N LEU A 233 24.45 3.66 12.00
CA LEU A 233 23.25 2.81 11.89
C LEU A 233 22.06 3.48 12.58
N MET A 234 20.91 3.48 11.91
CA MET A 234 19.65 4.10 12.38
C MET A 234 19.67 5.62 12.61
N SER A 235 20.76 6.33 12.30
CA SER A 235 20.71 7.80 12.21
C SER A 235 19.68 8.25 11.16
N GLU A 236 19.21 9.49 11.26
CA GLU A 236 18.26 10.06 10.29
C GLU A 236 18.77 9.91 8.84
N ARG A 237 20.05 10.22 8.62
CA ARG A 237 20.67 10.10 7.30
C ARG A 237 20.78 8.65 6.84
N TRP A 238 21.02 7.70 7.75
CA TRP A 238 21.03 6.27 7.43
C TRP A 238 19.63 5.79 7.02
N ARG A 239 18.58 6.12 7.80
CA ARG A 239 17.20 5.71 7.51
C ARG A 239 16.70 6.29 6.20
N TRP A 240 16.94 7.58 5.99
CA TRP A 240 16.60 8.26 4.75
C TRP A 240 17.29 7.58 3.56
N SER A 241 18.61 7.34 3.67
CA SER A 241 19.39 6.73 2.60
C SER A 241 18.98 5.27 2.33
N CYS A 242 18.65 4.50 3.36
CA CYS A 242 18.14 3.14 3.22
C CYS A 242 16.83 3.12 2.42
N ILE A 243 15.86 3.97 2.79
CA ILE A 243 14.60 4.09 2.05
C ILE A 243 14.87 4.56 0.62
N ALA A 244 15.68 5.61 0.44
CA ALA A 244 16.00 6.15 -0.86
C ALA A 244 16.64 5.11 -1.81
N LEU A 245 17.51 4.24 -1.31
CA LEU A 245 18.13 3.19 -2.13
C LEU A 245 17.11 2.21 -2.70
N ASP A 246 16.14 1.78 -1.89
CA ASP A 246 15.05 0.89 -2.31
C ASP A 246 14.06 1.61 -3.22
N GLN A 247 13.60 2.80 -2.81
CA GLN A 247 12.61 3.57 -3.56
C GLN A 247 13.15 4.03 -4.91
N ASN A 248 14.43 4.41 -5.02
CA ASN A 248 15.02 4.86 -6.29
C ASN A 248 14.99 3.77 -7.36
N ARG A 249 15.17 2.50 -6.99
CA ARG A 249 15.03 1.37 -7.93
C ARG A 249 13.62 1.34 -8.53
N ARG A 250 12.60 1.54 -7.69
CA ARG A 250 11.19 1.55 -8.12
C ARG A 250 10.84 2.76 -8.97
N VAL A 251 11.27 3.95 -8.57
CA VAL A 251 11.05 5.18 -9.35
C VAL A 251 11.65 5.03 -10.74
N LYS A 252 12.90 4.56 -10.84
CA LYS A 252 13.55 4.31 -12.14
C LYS A 252 12.79 3.30 -12.99
N ALA A 253 12.33 2.21 -12.39
CA ALA A 253 11.54 1.19 -13.09
C ALA A 253 10.24 1.76 -13.67
N ILE A 254 9.50 2.54 -12.88
CA ILE A 254 8.25 3.19 -13.34
C ILE A 254 8.57 4.20 -14.44
N GLN A 255 9.58 5.05 -14.25
CA GLN A 255 9.99 6.05 -15.23
C GLN A 255 10.37 5.42 -16.58
N LEU A 256 11.07 4.29 -16.57
CA LEU A 256 11.45 3.57 -17.80
C LEU A 256 10.22 3.10 -18.60
N VAL A 257 9.15 2.66 -17.93
CA VAL A 257 7.89 2.29 -18.59
C VAL A 257 7.20 3.52 -19.18
N PHE A 258 7.17 4.65 -18.46
CA PHE A 258 6.60 5.89 -18.97
C PHE A 258 7.42 6.50 -20.13
N ALA A 259 8.73 6.27 -20.16
CA ALA A 259 9.59 6.71 -21.25
C ALA A 259 9.47 5.83 -22.51
N SER A 260 9.04 4.57 -22.38
CA SER A 260 8.93 3.64 -23.52
C SER A 260 7.59 3.71 -24.27
N ILE A 261 6.64 4.48 -23.77
CA ILE A 261 5.28 4.64 -24.34
C ILE A 261 5.06 6.02 -24.98
N GLN A 262 6.05 6.93 -24.86
CA GLN A 262 6.08 8.25 -25.50
C GLN A 262 6.79 8.14 -26.85
#